data_AF-A0AAU3EWT4-F1
#
_entry.id   AF-A0AAU3EWT4-F1
#
_cell.length_a   1.000
_cell.length_b   1.000
_cell.length_c   1.000
_cell.angle_alpha   90.00
_cell.angle_beta   90.00
_cell.angle_gamma   90.00
#
_symmetry.space_group_name_H-M   'P 1'
#
loop_
_entity.id
_entity.type
_entity.pdbx_description
1 polymer ?
#
loop_
_entity_poly.entity_id
_entity_poly.type
_entity_poly.pdbx_seq_one_letter_code
_entity_poly.pdbx_strand_id
1 'polypeptide(L)'
;MQGNTINVTYTTTANNNNWVGIYKAGDTPGSAAAIKWAYANSSSGTLTFAVSGAPGTTEGDSNQAAGTTLVPGEYVAYLLWNNGYSQLANRHFWVGPTLSLDKSNYAAGETITAKYSVPDQWGPKNNWIGIYKENDTPGSGSSVAWKYATGASGSVTLSTSGLASGGYVAYYLYNDGYSNDLATDPKLGDLYSVPVHFYVGSPPSTAGKVPALDHVFMVMMENKAPSDIFGTSNNRPNCASPSTAPAPYLSQLACSNITLTNSHGLMHPSDPNYVALASAQVGIQGNNFSYVHSVGGTNTKHLGSITEDAGKTWKGYIEGTSSSCDLTANAPYDPDNLPFLYFKGVGNDTTYCQNHLKPISQFWTDLRSTSTTPNYVWFVPNSNNTMHNNCSPNIQTCVSAGDNWMKNNLPTLLNSPAFKTQKSLLIITWDEDRYWTSANPIPTIIVGSPNLLKAAGSTSNTYYNHYNVTRTVEDALGLTRMTANDANAIPIYDIWAS
;
A
#
# COMPACT_ATOMS: atom_id res chain seq x y z
N MET A 1 -11.02 -1.84 6.07
CA MET A 1 -11.89 -2.28 4.97
C MET A 1 -11.01 -2.39 3.73
N GLN A 2 -10.80 -3.57 3.14
CA GLN A 2 -11.65 -4.21 2.11
C GLN A 2 -11.51 -3.56 0.74
N GLY A 3 -11.35 -4.38 -0.31
CA GLY A 3 -12.08 -4.11 -1.55
C GLY A 3 -13.56 -4.25 -1.22
N ASN A 4 -14.22 -3.17 -0.80
CA ASN A 4 -15.61 -3.21 -0.34
C ASN A 4 -16.58 -3.65 -1.43
N THR A 5 -16.12 -3.64 -2.68
CA THR A 5 -16.95 -3.87 -3.85
C THR A 5 -16.17 -4.60 -4.94
N ILE A 6 -16.80 -5.58 -5.57
CA ILE A 6 -16.37 -6.22 -6.82
C ILE A 6 -16.99 -5.44 -7.97
N ASN A 7 -16.16 -5.03 -8.92
CA ASN A 7 -16.61 -4.32 -10.10
C ASN A 7 -16.55 -5.24 -11.31
N VAL A 8 -17.69 -5.46 -11.95
CA VAL A 8 -17.80 -6.27 -13.18
C VAL A 8 -18.10 -5.33 -14.34
N THR A 9 -17.07 -5.06 -15.14
CA THR A 9 -17.22 -4.34 -16.41
C THR A 9 -17.60 -5.33 -17.50
N TYR A 10 -18.62 -5.00 -18.29
CA TYR A 10 -19.13 -5.86 -19.35
C TYR A 10 -19.36 -5.10 -20.65
N THR A 11 -19.31 -5.85 -21.76
CA THR A 11 -19.78 -5.44 -23.08
C THR A 11 -20.58 -6.61 -23.67
N THR A 12 -21.76 -6.33 -24.22
CA THR A 12 -22.70 -7.31 -24.74
C THR A 12 -23.63 -6.69 -25.80
N THR A 13 -24.40 -7.53 -26.49
CA THR A 13 -25.53 -7.04 -27.27
C THR A 13 -26.59 -6.49 -26.31
N ALA A 14 -27.05 -5.25 -26.52
CA ALA A 14 -28.01 -4.60 -25.65
C ALA A 14 -29.29 -5.45 -25.52
N ASN A 15 -29.60 -5.87 -24.31
CA ASN A 15 -30.79 -6.61 -23.94
C ASN A 15 -31.09 -6.30 -22.48
N ASN A 16 -32.31 -5.84 -22.19
CA ASN A 16 -32.77 -5.41 -20.87
C ASN A 16 -32.97 -6.56 -19.87
N ASN A 17 -32.60 -7.78 -20.25
CA ASN A 17 -32.70 -8.97 -19.43
C ASN A 17 -31.35 -9.70 -19.30
N ASN A 18 -30.27 -9.17 -19.90
CA ASN A 18 -28.93 -9.69 -19.61
C ASN A 18 -28.60 -9.37 -18.15
N TRP A 19 -27.86 -10.25 -17.48
CA TRP A 19 -27.55 -10.06 -16.07
C TRP A 19 -26.20 -10.67 -15.73
N VAL A 20 -25.58 -10.14 -14.68
CA VAL A 20 -24.36 -10.69 -14.11
C VAL A 20 -24.70 -11.37 -12.80
N GLY A 21 -24.27 -12.63 -12.65
CA GLY A 21 -24.30 -13.35 -11.39
C GLY A 21 -22.90 -13.69 -10.90
N ILE A 22 -22.69 -13.57 -9.59
CA ILE A 22 -21.47 -13.98 -8.88
C ILE A 22 -21.71 -15.34 -8.23
N TYR A 23 -20.83 -16.30 -8.48
CA TYR A 23 -20.94 -17.68 -8.01
C TYR A 23 -19.61 -18.12 -7.40
N LYS A 24 -19.62 -19.12 -6.49
CA LYS A 24 -18.37 -19.75 -6.05
C LYS A 24 -17.74 -20.47 -7.26
N ALA A 25 -16.42 -20.55 -7.31
CA ALA A 25 -15.78 -21.35 -8.35
C ALA A 25 -16.25 -22.81 -8.31
N GLY A 26 -16.60 -23.35 -9.48
CA GLY A 26 -17.19 -24.69 -9.62
C GLY A 26 -18.72 -24.73 -9.63
N ASP A 27 -19.40 -23.69 -9.15
CA ASP A 27 -20.85 -23.57 -9.28
C ASP A 27 -21.24 -23.29 -10.74
N THR A 28 -22.33 -23.89 -11.19
CA THR A 28 -22.85 -23.72 -12.56
C THR A 28 -24.14 -22.88 -12.53
N PRO A 29 -24.23 -21.78 -13.31
CA PRO A 29 -25.47 -21.01 -13.44
C PRO A 29 -26.67 -21.90 -13.83
N GLY A 30 -27.78 -21.75 -13.09
CA GLY A 30 -29.01 -22.53 -13.29
C GLY A 30 -29.10 -23.81 -12.48
N SER A 31 -27.96 -24.33 -12.00
CA SER A 31 -27.89 -25.43 -11.02
C SER A 31 -27.66 -24.93 -9.60
N ALA A 32 -26.91 -23.84 -9.45
CA ALA A 32 -26.68 -23.13 -8.20
C ALA A 32 -27.32 -21.72 -8.25
N ALA A 33 -27.66 -21.18 -7.09
CA ALA A 33 -28.10 -19.79 -6.98
C ALA A 33 -26.91 -18.84 -7.03
N ALA A 34 -27.04 -17.72 -7.75
CA ALA A 34 -26.06 -16.65 -7.70
C ALA A 34 -26.01 -16.07 -6.28
N ILE A 35 -24.80 -15.88 -5.75
CA ILE A 35 -24.58 -15.30 -4.43
C ILE A 35 -24.96 -13.82 -4.45
N LYS A 36 -24.59 -13.12 -5.53
CA LYS A 36 -24.99 -11.73 -5.81
C LYS A 36 -25.31 -11.64 -7.30
N TRP A 37 -26.26 -10.80 -7.68
CA TRP A 37 -26.55 -10.58 -9.09
C TRP A 37 -27.11 -9.17 -9.33
N ALA A 38 -26.91 -8.69 -10.56
CA ALA A 38 -27.46 -7.42 -11.03
C ALA A 38 -27.70 -7.47 -12.54
N TYR A 39 -28.74 -6.79 -13.02
CA TYR A 39 -29.02 -6.69 -14.44
C TYR A 39 -27.98 -5.84 -15.20
N ALA A 40 -27.64 -6.28 -16.40
CA ALA A 40 -26.66 -5.72 -17.32
C ALA A 40 -27.37 -5.19 -18.58
N ASN A 41 -28.26 -4.21 -18.39
CA ASN A 41 -29.29 -3.83 -19.37
C ASN A 41 -28.78 -3.09 -20.62
N SER A 42 -27.57 -2.54 -20.55
CA SER A 42 -26.93 -1.80 -21.63
C SER A 42 -26.03 -2.70 -22.49
N SER A 43 -25.58 -2.20 -23.64
CA SER A 43 -24.54 -2.87 -24.44
C SER A 43 -23.16 -2.84 -23.78
N SER A 44 -22.93 -1.96 -22.81
CA SER A 44 -21.75 -1.94 -21.96
C SER A 44 -22.00 -1.21 -20.65
N GLY A 45 -21.27 -1.57 -19.59
CA GLY A 45 -21.43 -0.94 -18.28
C GLY A 45 -20.51 -1.52 -17.21
N THR A 46 -20.61 -1.00 -16.00
CA THR A 46 -19.92 -1.53 -14.81
C THR A 46 -20.93 -1.77 -13.70
N LEU A 47 -21.02 -3.02 -13.24
CA LEU A 47 -21.82 -3.41 -12.08
C LEU A 47 -20.94 -3.48 -10.84
N THR A 48 -21.43 -2.95 -9.73
CA THR A 48 -20.70 -2.87 -8.46
C THR A 48 -21.40 -3.72 -7.41
N PHE A 49 -20.70 -4.71 -6.85
CA PHE A 49 -21.23 -5.66 -5.87
C PHE A 49 -20.49 -5.55 -4.55
N ALA A 50 -21.16 -5.24 -3.44
CA ALA A 50 -20.49 -5.17 -2.14
C ALA A 50 -19.96 -6.55 -1.69
N VAL A 51 -18.72 -6.63 -1.20
CA VAL A 51 -18.12 -7.87 -0.65
C VAL A 51 -18.80 -8.27 0.67
N SER A 52 -19.13 -7.30 1.53
CA SER A 52 -19.92 -7.50 2.75
C SER A 52 -21.11 -6.54 2.83
N GLY A 53 -22.19 -6.95 3.51
CA GLY A 53 -23.36 -6.09 3.74
C GLY A 53 -24.37 -6.08 2.59
N ALA A 54 -25.54 -5.49 2.86
CA ALA A 54 -26.64 -5.41 1.89
C ALA A 54 -26.29 -4.47 0.72
N PRO A 55 -26.64 -4.81 -0.53
CA PRO A 55 -26.43 -3.93 -1.68
C PRO A 55 -27.33 -2.67 -1.62
N GLY A 56 -26.78 -1.52 -2.04
CA GLY A 56 -27.53 -0.41 -2.65
C GLY A 56 -28.08 0.70 -1.73
N THR A 57 -27.51 1.90 -1.84
CA THR A 57 -28.19 3.21 -1.67
C THR A 57 -27.37 4.24 -2.48
N THR A 58 -27.71 4.83 -3.63
CA THR A 58 -28.88 4.89 -4.55
C THR A 58 -28.31 5.58 -5.84
N GLU A 59 -28.82 5.42 -7.06
CA GLU A 59 -30.13 5.89 -7.54
C GLU A 59 -30.63 4.99 -8.69
N GLY A 60 -31.82 4.39 -8.53
CA GLY A 60 -32.66 4.02 -9.67
C GLY A 60 -32.84 2.55 -10.10
N ASP A 61 -32.50 1.50 -9.34
CA ASP A 61 -32.89 0.16 -9.82
C ASP A 61 -33.22 -0.91 -8.77
N SER A 62 -34.43 -1.45 -8.89
CA SER A 62 -34.99 -2.64 -8.23
C SER A 62 -34.35 -3.96 -8.69
N ASN A 63 -33.17 -3.88 -9.29
CA ASN A 63 -32.54 -4.90 -10.13
C ASN A 63 -31.34 -5.59 -9.47
N GLN A 64 -31.26 -5.54 -8.14
CA GLN A 64 -30.23 -6.22 -7.35
C GLN A 64 -30.89 -7.03 -6.25
N ALA A 65 -30.58 -8.31 -6.13
CA ALA A 65 -30.96 -9.07 -4.94
C ALA A 65 -29.86 -8.99 -3.88
N ALA A 66 -30.28 -8.90 -2.62
CA ALA A 66 -29.40 -9.04 -1.48
C ALA A 66 -28.74 -10.42 -1.48
N GLY A 67 -27.42 -10.42 -1.52
CA GLY A 67 -26.58 -11.60 -1.39
C GLY A 67 -25.86 -11.64 -0.04
N THR A 68 -25.48 -12.82 0.42
CA THR A 68 -24.64 -12.97 1.61
C THR A 68 -23.26 -12.32 1.40
N THR A 69 -22.54 -12.08 2.50
CA THR A 69 -21.12 -11.69 2.44
C THR A 69 -20.34 -12.71 1.63
N LEU A 70 -19.50 -12.25 0.70
CA LEU A 70 -18.54 -13.11 0.02
C LEU A 70 -17.40 -13.37 1.00
N VAL A 71 -17.27 -14.63 1.40
CA VAL A 71 -16.14 -15.09 2.19
C VAL A 71 -14.90 -15.13 1.30
N PRO A 72 -13.69 -15.15 1.85
CA PRO A 72 -12.50 -15.35 1.05
C PRO A 72 -12.57 -16.65 0.25
N GLY A 73 -12.02 -16.67 -0.96
CA GLY A 73 -12.11 -17.79 -1.88
C GLY A 73 -12.20 -17.38 -3.34
N GLU A 74 -12.26 -18.38 -4.22
CA GLU A 74 -12.39 -18.19 -5.67
C GLU A 74 -13.86 -18.04 -6.07
N TYR A 75 -14.11 -17.09 -6.97
CA TYR A 75 -15.42 -16.77 -7.50
C TYR A 75 -15.37 -16.60 -9.01
N VAL A 76 -16.54 -16.76 -9.64
CA VAL A 76 -16.72 -16.49 -11.06
C VAL A 76 -17.88 -15.51 -11.24
N ALA A 77 -17.62 -14.43 -11.97
CA ALA A 77 -18.65 -13.54 -12.46
C ALA A 77 -19.08 -14.05 -13.84
N TYR A 78 -20.35 -14.44 -13.98
CA TYR A 78 -20.95 -14.84 -15.25
C TYR A 78 -21.82 -13.73 -15.79
N LEU A 79 -21.60 -13.35 -17.05
CA LEU A 79 -22.56 -12.56 -17.83
C LEU A 79 -23.51 -13.54 -18.54
N LEU A 80 -24.80 -13.41 -18.28
CA LEU A 80 -25.83 -14.38 -18.65
C LEU A 80 -26.91 -13.72 -19.52
N TRP A 81 -27.42 -14.50 -20.47
CA TRP A 81 -28.34 -14.03 -21.50
C TRP A 81 -29.80 -14.06 -21.06
N ASN A 82 -30.49 -12.93 -21.22
CA ASN A 82 -31.95 -12.81 -21.28
C ASN A 82 -32.75 -13.58 -20.20
N ASN A 83 -32.52 -13.29 -18.91
CA ASN A 83 -33.12 -13.97 -17.75
C ASN A 83 -32.86 -15.49 -17.69
N GLY A 84 -32.10 -16.03 -18.63
CA GLY A 84 -31.65 -17.42 -18.65
C GLY A 84 -30.25 -17.56 -18.09
N TYR A 85 -29.74 -18.79 -18.17
CA TYR A 85 -28.42 -19.17 -17.67
C TYR A 85 -27.43 -19.47 -18.79
N SER A 86 -27.77 -19.13 -20.04
CA SER A 86 -26.84 -19.21 -21.17
C SER A 86 -25.73 -18.17 -20.98
N GLN A 87 -24.49 -18.66 -20.87
CA GLN A 87 -23.33 -17.82 -20.66
C GLN A 87 -22.95 -17.05 -21.92
N LEU A 88 -22.77 -15.73 -21.76
CA LEU A 88 -22.17 -14.84 -22.77
C LEU A 88 -20.67 -14.66 -22.52
N ALA A 89 -20.27 -14.50 -21.26
CA ALA A 89 -18.89 -14.40 -20.83
C ALA A 89 -18.76 -14.82 -19.37
N ASN A 90 -17.54 -15.15 -18.94
CA ASN A 90 -17.23 -15.31 -17.51
C ASN A 90 -15.83 -14.80 -17.19
N ARG A 91 -15.58 -14.50 -15.92
CA ARG A 91 -14.24 -14.19 -15.42
C ARG A 91 -14.08 -14.66 -13.98
N HIS A 92 -12.97 -15.34 -13.72
CA HIS A 92 -12.55 -15.74 -12.38
C HIS A 92 -11.96 -14.55 -11.62
N PHE A 93 -12.22 -14.49 -10.32
CA PHE A 93 -11.62 -13.53 -9.40
C PHE A 93 -11.53 -14.11 -7.99
N TRP A 94 -10.73 -13.48 -7.14
CA TRP A 94 -10.48 -13.92 -5.77
C TRP A 94 -10.94 -12.88 -4.76
N VAL A 95 -11.51 -13.35 -3.64
CA VAL A 95 -11.66 -12.58 -2.41
C VAL A 95 -10.58 -13.06 -1.44
N GLY A 96 -9.71 -12.15 -1.01
CA GLY A 96 -8.56 -12.47 -0.17
C GLY A 96 -8.89 -12.71 1.31
N PRO A 97 -8.00 -13.40 2.05
CA PRO A 97 -8.14 -13.57 3.50
C PRO A 97 -8.07 -12.22 4.22
N THR A 98 -8.65 -12.17 5.43
CA THR A 98 -8.70 -10.95 6.25
C THR A 98 -8.29 -11.24 7.67
N LEU A 99 -7.54 -10.29 8.23
CA LEU A 99 -7.32 -10.12 9.66
C LEU A 99 -7.57 -8.64 9.97
N SER A 100 -8.29 -8.37 11.05
CA SER A 100 -8.53 -7.02 11.56
C SER A 100 -8.59 -7.06 13.07
N LEU A 101 -8.17 -5.97 13.69
CA LEU A 101 -8.33 -5.75 15.12
C LEU A 101 -9.43 -4.70 15.34
N ASP A 102 -10.14 -4.77 16.46
CA ASP A 102 -11.18 -3.81 16.81
C ASP A 102 -10.63 -2.42 17.10
N LYS A 103 -9.38 -2.36 17.56
CA LYS A 103 -8.59 -1.14 17.73
C LYS A 103 -7.14 -1.40 17.28
N SER A 104 -6.38 -0.33 17.29
CA SER A 104 -4.95 -0.32 17.05
C SER A 104 -4.13 0.15 18.23
N ASN A 105 -4.80 0.64 19.27
CA ASN A 105 -4.17 1.21 20.43
C ASN A 105 -4.97 0.73 21.63
N TYR A 106 -4.26 0.03 22.48
CA TYR A 106 -4.83 -0.66 23.62
C TYR A 106 -4.16 -0.12 24.87
N ALA A 107 -4.94 0.21 25.88
CA ALA A 107 -4.37 0.42 27.21
C ALA A 107 -3.67 -0.87 27.66
N ALA A 108 -2.62 -0.75 28.47
CA ALA A 108 -1.96 -1.94 29.03
C ALA A 108 -2.99 -2.78 29.81
N GLY A 109 -3.14 -4.06 29.43
CA GLY A 109 -4.13 -4.96 30.00
C GLY A 109 -5.51 -4.95 29.33
N GLU A 110 -5.75 -4.09 28.35
CA GLU A 110 -6.97 -4.13 27.54
C GLU A 110 -7.02 -5.38 26.65
N THR A 111 -8.20 -5.90 26.36
CA THR A 111 -8.36 -7.08 25.50
C THR A 111 -8.40 -6.67 24.03
N ILE A 112 -7.64 -7.37 23.19
CA ILE A 112 -7.70 -7.26 21.73
C ILE A 112 -8.81 -8.18 21.23
N THR A 113 -9.68 -7.68 20.36
CA THR A 113 -10.62 -8.49 19.59
C THR A 113 -10.17 -8.57 18.14
N ALA A 114 -9.57 -9.70 17.76
CA ALA A 114 -9.21 -9.98 16.38
C ALA A 114 -10.40 -10.63 15.66
N LYS A 115 -10.70 -10.15 14.45
CA LYS A 115 -11.68 -10.73 13.53
C LYS A 115 -10.95 -11.20 12.28
N TYR A 116 -11.30 -12.38 11.81
CA TYR A 116 -10.62 -13.01 10.70
C TYR A 116 -11.61 -13.75 9.79
N SER A 117 -11.20 -13.89 8.52
CA SER A 117 -11.88 -14.71 7.53
C SER A 117 -10.85 -15.25 6.55
N VAL A 118 -10.95 -16.51 6.18
CA VAL A 118 -10.07 -17.22 5.24
C VAL A 118 -10.90 -18.12 4.31
N PRO A 119 -10.33 -18.58 3.17
CA PRO A 119 -11.00 -19.53 2.30
C PRO A 119 -11.48 -20.79 3.02
N ASP A 120 -12.64 -21.33 2.60
CA ASP A 120 -13.24 -22.54 3.19
C ASP A 120 -12.26 -23.73 3.17
N GLN A 121 -11.48 -23.86 2.08
CA GLN A 121 -10.40 -24.85 1.92
C GLN A 121 -9.25 -24.69 2.94
N TRP A 122 -9.20 -23.58 3.67
CA TRP A 122 -8.24 -23.32 4.75
C TRP A 122 -8.81 -23.62 6.16
N GLY A 123 -10.11 -23.96 6.31
CA GLY A 123 -10.68 -24.49 7.56
C GLY A 123 -11.04 -25.99 7.45
N PRO A 124 -11.13 -26.79 8.54
CA PRO A 124 -10.71 -26.62 9.93
C PRO A 124 -9.29 -27.19 10.14
N LYS A 125 -8.30 -26.32 10.22
CA LYS A 125 -6.92 -26.67 10.56
C LYS A 125 -6.52 -25.94 11.84
N ASN A 126 -5.37 -26.28 12.43
CA ASN A 126 -4.85 -25.62 13.63
C ASN A 126 -4.31 -24.22 13.31
N ASN A 127 -5.09 -23.40 12.61
CA ASN A 127 -4.79 -22.01 12.33
C ASN A 127 -4.88 -21.22 13.62
N TRP A 128 -4.05 -20.18 13.74
CA TRP A 128 -3.93 -19.43 14.97
C TRP A 128 -3.57 -17.98 14.70
N ILE A 129 -3.97 -17.10 15.61
CA ILE A 129 -3.55 -15.71 15.60
C ILE A 129 -2.46 -15.55 16.64
N GLY A 130 -1.29 -15.09 16.19
CA GLY A 130 -0.13 -14.81 17.03
C GLY A 130 0.10 -13.31 17.10
N ILE A 131 0.31 -12.80 18.31
CA ILE A 131 0.81 -11.46 18.58
C ILE A 131 2.32 -11.56 18.75
N TYR A 132 3.03 -10.73 18.03
CA TYR A 132 4.48 -10.61 18.07
C TYR A 132 4.84 -9.17 18.43
N LYS A 133 6.00 -8.98 19.04
CA LYS A 133 6.55 -7.62 19.09
C LYS A 133 6.79 -7.15 17.67
N GLU A 134 6.75 -5.85 17.44
CA GLU A 134 6.84 -5.24 16.11
C GLU A 134 7.98 -5.79 15.22
N ASN A 135 9.11 -6.14 15.83
CA ASN A 135 10.32 -6.62 15.14
C ASN A 135 10.49 -8.15 15.16
N ASP A 136 9.62 -8.87 15.87
CA ASP A 136 9.67 -10.32 15.93
C ASP A 136 8.84 -10.87 14.76
N THR A 137 9.41 -11.82 14.02
CA THR A 137 8.65 -12.52 12.98
C THR A 137 8.23 -13.90 13.45
N PRO A 138 7.06 -14.39 12.98
CA PRO A 138 6.70 -15.78 13.11
C PRO A 138 7.86 -16.69 12.70
N GLY A 139 8.20 -17.65 13.57
CA GLY A 139 9.23 -18.66 13.31
C GLY A 139 10.66 -18.28 13.72
N SER A 140 10.94 -16.99 13.96
CA SER A 140 12.24 -16.52 14.50
C SER A 140 12.14 -16.01 15.94
N GLY A 141 10.93 -15.63 16.39
CA GLY A 141 10.62 -15.22 17.75
C GLY A 141 9.44 -15.99 18.36
N SER A 142 9.25 -15.84 19.67
CA SER A 142 8.05 -16.38 20.37
C SER A 142 6.91 -15.38 20.27
N SER A 143 5.71 -15.84 19.92
CA SER A 143 4.51 -15.02 20.05
C SER A 143 4.33 -14.62 21.52
N VAL A 144 4.12 -13.35 21.78
CA VAL A 144 3.91 -12.80 23.13
C VAL A 144 2.48 -13.03 23.64
N ALA A 145 1.53 -13.29 22.73
CA ALA A 145 0.20 -13.81 23.01
C ALA A 145 -0.29 -14.57 21.77
N TRP A 146 -1.13 -15.58 21.93
CA TRP A 146 -1.70 -16.29 20.79
C TRP A 146 -3.02 -16.96 21.13
N LYS A 147 -3.81 -17.28 20.11
CA LYS A 147 -5.05 -18.05 20.24
C LYS A 147 -5.38 -18.79 18.96
N TYR A 148 -5.86 -20.03 19.08
CA TYR A 148 -6.37 -20.77 17.95
C TYR A 148 -7.59 -20.08 17.32
N ALA A 149 -7.62 -20.10 15.99
CA ALA A 149 -8.58 -19.45 15.12
C ALA A 149 -9.03 -20.46 14.03
N THR A 150 -9.57 -21.60 14.47
CA THR A 150 -9.71 -22.81 13.63
C THR A 150 -10.86 -22.78 12.62
N GLY A 151 -11.82 -21.86 12.77
CA GLY A 151 -12.91 -21.68 11.81
C GLY A 151 -12.44 -21.04 10.49
N ALA A 152 -13.24 -21.14 9.42
CA ALA A 152 -12.99 -20.37 8.19
C ALA A 152 -13.24 -18.86 8.37
N SER A 153 -14.01 -18.48 9.40
CA SER A 153 -14.13 -17.11 9.87
C SER A 153 -14.48 -17.10 11.35
N GLY A 154 -14.24 -15.97 12.01
CA GLY A 154 -14.60 -15.83 13.41
C GLY A 154 -13.99 -14.61 14.08
N SER A 155 -14.07 -14.62 15.40
CA SER A 155 -13.38 -13.65 16.24
C SER A 155 -12.73 -14.34 17.42
N VAL A 156 -11.52 -13.89 17.77
CA VAL A 156 -10.80 -14.35 18.94
C VAL A 156 -10.40 -13.15 19.78
N THR A 157 -10.41 -13.35 21.10
CA THR A 157 -9.93 -12.36 22.07
C THR A 157 -8.56 -12.74 22.60
N LEU A 158 -7.63 -11.78 22.61
CA LEU A 158 -6.25 -11.92 23.10
C LEU A 158 -6.02 -10.91 24.22
N SER A 159 -5.43 -11.34 25.34
CA SER A 159 -5.11 -10.42 26.45
C SER A 159 -3.81 -9.68 26.18
N THR A 160 -3.76 -8.38 26.51
CA THR A 160 -2.51 -7.59 26.52
C THR A 160 -1.88 -7.45 27.89
N SER A 161 -2.41 -8.13 28.92
CA SER A 161 -1.96 -7.97 30.32
C SER A 161 -0.48 -8.30 30.56
N GLY A 162 0.15 -9.08 29.68
CA GLY A 162 1.58 -9.38 29.70
C GLY A 162 2.43 -8.53 28.75
N LEU A 163 1.81 -7.60 28.01
CA LEU A 163 2.48 -6.82 26.97
C LEU A 163 2.99 -5.50 27.54
N ALA A 164 4.29 -5.26 27.39
CA ALA A 164 4.90 -3.98 27.73
C ALA A 164 4.43 -2.89 26.74
N SER A 165 4.61 -1.62 27.12
CA SER A 165 4.32 -0.50 26.21
C SER A 165 5.18 -0.61 24.94
N GLY A 166 4.58 -0.59 23.75
CA GLY A 166 5.30 -0.79 22.50
C GLY A 166 4.42 -1.18 21.31
N GLY A 167 5.04 -1.27 20.14
CA GLY A 167 4.40 -1.77 18.91
C GLY A 167 4.36 -3.31 18.90
N TYR A 168 3.26 -3.84 18.35
CA TYR A 168 3.02 -5.26 18.14
C TYR A 168 2.35 -5.51 16.78
N VAL A 169 2.57 -6.70 16.24
CA VAL A 169 1.91 -7.17 15.02
C VAL A 169 1.08 -8.41 15.32
N ALA A 170 -0.15 -8.42 14.84
CA ALA A 170 -0.98 -9.60 14.79
C ALA A 170 -0.84 -10.29 13.44
N TYR A 171 -0.50 -11.58 13.45
CA TYR A 171 -0.46 -12.45 12.28
C TYR A 171 -1.56 -13.49 12.37
N TYR A 172 -2.16 -13.83 11.23
CA TYR A 172 -2.95 -15.05 11.09
C TYR A 172 -2.05 -16.11 10.45
N LEU A 173 -1.86 -17.23 11.14
CA LEU A 173 -0.84 -18.23 10.85
C LEU A 173 -1.48 -19.60 10.59
N TYR A 174 -0.89 -20.33 9.64
CA TYR A 174 -1.45 -21.56 9.11
C TYR A 174 -1.07 -22.80 9.91
N ASN A 175 -2.06 -23.61 10.31
CA ASN A 175 -1.88 -25.02 10.68
C ASN A 175 -0.65 -25.34 11.56
N ASP A 176 -0.57 -24.74 12.76
CA ASP A 176 0.57 -24.79 13.70
C ASP A 176 1.93 -24.34 13.14
N GLY A 177 1.98 -23.88 11.89
CA GLY A 177 3.12 -23.29 11.24
C GLY A 177 3.23 -21.80 11.55
N TYR A 178 4.36 -21.24 11.12
CA TYR A 178 4.71 -19.82 11.28
C TYR A 178 4.62 -19.05 9.96
N SER A 179 4.05 -19.67 8.94
CA SER A 179 3.82 -19.01 7.67
C SER A 179 2.49 -18.25 7.71
N ASN A 180 2.53 -16.98 7.30
CA ASN A 180 1.36 -16.23 6.83
C ASN A 180 1.19 -16.35 5.31
N ASP A 181 2.14 -17.00 4.62
CA ASP A 181 1.97 -17.58 3.29
C ASP A 181 1.11 -18.84 3.43
N LEU A 182 -0.12 -18.73 2.97
CA LEU A 182 -1.18 -19.70 3.19
C LEU A 182 -1.37 -20.62 1.97
N ALA A 183 -0.46 -20.58 0.99
CA ALA A 183 -0.59 -21.34 -0.25
C ALA A 183 0.69 -22.15 -0.59
N THR A 184 0.74 -23.42 -0.19
CA THR A 184 1.55 -24.42 -0.90
C THR A 184 0.88 -24.90 -2.20
N ASP A 185 -0.18 -24.22 -2.67
CA ASP A 185 -0.86 -24.53 -3.93
C ASP A 185 -0.44 -23.51 -5.00
N PRO A 186 0.25 -23.94 -6.07
CA PRO A 186 0.69 -23.06 -7.16
C PRO A 186 -0.47 -22.40 -7.94
N LYS A 187 -1.73 -22.74 -7.66
CA LYS A 187 -2.93 -22.08 -8.22
C LYS A 187 -3.48 -20.95 -7.35
N LEU A 188 -3.05 -20.84 -6.09
CA LEU A 188 -3.55 -19.88 -5.09
C LEU A 188 -2.61 -18.69 -4.86
N GLY A 189 -1.76 -18.38 -5.84
CA GLY A 189 -0.65 -17.43 -5.76
C GLY A 189 -0.92 -16.21 -4.86
N ASP A 190 0.04 -15.93 -3.98
CA ASP A 190 0.18 -14.69 -3.21
C ASP A 190 -1.02 -14.22 -2.36
N LEU A 191 -1.89 -15.14 -1.93
CA LEU A 191 -2.97 -14.81 -0.99
C LEU A 191 -2.45 -14.80 0.46
N TYR A 192 -1.94 -13.66 0.91
CA TYR A 192 -1.48 -13.46 2.29
C TYR A 192 -2.56 -12.76 3.13
N SER A 193 -2.71 -13.15 4.40
CA SER A 193 -3.36 -12.28 5.37
C SER A 193 -2.41 -11.14 5.71
N VAL A 194 -2.84 -9.90 5.46
CA VAL A 194 -2.05 -8.71 5.81
C VAL A 194 -1.89 -8.67 7.34
N PRO A 195 -0.66 -8.66 7.88
CA PRO A 195 -0.45 -8.50 9.31
C PRO A 195 -1.03 -7.18 9.80
N VAL A 196 -1.57 -7.16 11.02
CA VAL A 196 -2.20 -5.97 11.59
C VAL A 196 -1.32 -5.41 12.69
N HIS A 197 -0.75 -4.23 12.44
CA HIS A 197 0.11 -3.50 13.35
C HIS A 197 -0.74 -2.72 14.38
N PHE A 198 -0.31 -2.70 15.63
CA PHE A 198 -0.98 -2.00 16.72
C PHE A 198 -0.01 -1.64 17.85
N TYR A 199 -0.46 -0.83 18.80
CA TYR A 199 0.31 -0.37 19.96
C TYR A 199 -0.38 -0.79 21.25
N VAL A 200 0.41 -1.14 22.27
CA VAL A 200 -0.05 -1.33 23.64
C VAL A 200 0.59 -0.27 24.53
N GLY A 201 -0.17 0.29 25.46
CA GLY A 201 0.24 1.37 26.35
C GLY A 201 -0.18 2.74 25.84
N SER A 202 0.15 3.80 26.57
CA SER A 202 -0.04 5.15 26.05
C SER A 202 0.98 5.38 24.94
N PRO A 203 0.57 5.59 23.67
CA PRO A 203 1.53 6.00 22.64
C PRO A 203 2.22 7.27 23.13
N PRO A 204 3.50 7.48 22.80
CA PRO A 204 4.14 8.76 23.09
C PRO A 204 3.24 9.87 22.55
N SER A 205 3.09 10.98 23.28
CA SER A 205 2.31 12.11 22.78
C SER A 205 2.90 12.57 21.45
N THR A 206 2.22 12.22 20.36
CA THR A 206 2.59 12.57 18.98
C THR A 206 1.95 13.89 18.54
N ALA A 207 1.02 14.42 19.34
CA ALA A 207 0.43 15.73 19.13
C ALA A 207 1.54 16.81 19.07
N GLY A 208 1.61 17.50 17.93
CA GLY A 208 2.64 18.52 17.67
C GLY A 208 4.06 18.00 17.55
N LYS A 209 4.27 16.67 17.40
CA LYS A 209 5.62 16.11 17.19
C LYS A 209 6.07 16.14 15.75
N VAL A 210 5.14 16.13 14.79
CA VAL A 210 5.45 16.42 13.39
C VAL A 210 5.24 17.92 13.17
N PRO A 211 6.28 18.68 12.77
CA PRO A 211 6.11 20.09 12.46
C PRO A 211 5.24 20.26 11.21
N ALA A 212 4.43 21.32 11.17
CA ALA A 212 3.74 21.70 9.94
C ALA A 212 4.77 22.05 8.85
N LEU A 213 4.61 21.44 7.69
CA LEU A 213 5.48 21.58 6.53
C LEU A 213 4.77 22.30 5.39
N ASP A 214 5.56 22.95 4.54
CA ASP A 214 5.09 23.56 3.31
C ASP A 214 5.00 22.51 2.19
N HIS A 215 6.00 21.62 2.12
CA HIS A 215 6.15 20.62 1.07
C HIS A 215 6.63 19.26 1.60
N VAL A 216 6.03 18.17 1.10
CA VAL A 216 6.49 16.80 1.30
C VAL A 216 6.71 16.14 -0.06
N PHE A 217 7.94 15.70 -0.30
CA PHE A 217 8.38 14.98 -1.48
C PHE A 217 8.58 13.51 -1.13
N MET A 218 8.00 12.62 -1.91
CA MET A 218 8.07 11.18 -1.76
C MET A 218 8.67 10.59 -3.03
N VAL A 219 9.70 9.76 -2.88
CA VAL A 219 10.21 8.89 -3.94
C VAL A 219 10.28 7.46 -3.42
N MET A 220 9.65 6.57 -4.18
CA MET A 220 9.64 5.13 -3.94
C MET A 220 10.55 4.48 -4.98
N MET A 221 11.52 3.71 -4.49
CA MET A 221 12.42 2.87 -5.27
C MET A 221 12.01 1.40 -5.07
N GLU A 222 12.62 0.46 -5.80
CA GLU A 222 12.06 -0.90 -5.90
C GLU A 222 12.99 -2.04 -5.48
N ASN A 223 12.44 -2.99 -4.73
CA ASN A 223 12.96 -4.30 -4.33
C ASN A 223 14.40 -4.28 -3.83
N LYS A 224 14.70 -3.59 -2.74
CA LYS A 224 16.04 -3.60 -2.12
C LYS A 224 15.94 -3.68 -0.62
N ALA A 225 16.78 -4.54 -0.03
CA ALA A 225 17.01 -4.50 1.41
C ALA A 225 18.05 -3.41 1.74
N PRO A 226 18.13 -2.94 3.01
CA PRO A 226 19.15 -1.99 3.44
C PRO A 226 20.59 -2.43 3.10
N SER A 227 20.88 -3.73 3.13
CA SER A 227 22.20 -4.27 2.76
C SER A 227 22.57 -4.04 1.30
N ASP A 228 21.58 -4.02 0.40
CA ASP A 228 21.78 -3.79 -1.04
C ASP A 228 22.12 -2.33 -1.35
N ILE A 229 21.83 -1.40 -0.43
CA ILE A 229 22.07 0.05 -0.58
C ILE A 229 23.28 0.49 0.22
N PHE A 230 23.32 0.13 1.51
CA PHE A 230 24.33 0.60 2.47
C PHE A 230 25.54 -0.34 2.59
N GLY A 231 25.41 -1.61 2.19
CA GLY A 231 26.50 -2.59 2.28
C GLY A 231 26.80 -3.06 3.71
N THR A 232 25.87 -2.86 4.65
CA THR A 232 26.05 -3.14 6.09
C THR A 232 24.93 -4.01 6.64
N SER A 233 25.20 -4.78 7.70
CA SER A 233 24.20 -5.64 8.38
C SER A 233 23.34 -4.93 9.44
N ASN A 234 23.61 -3.67 9.77
CA ASN A 234 22.88 -2.90 10.78
C ASN A 234 21.92 -1.86 10.19
N ASN A 235 21.49 -2.06 8.93
CA ASN A 235 20.51 -1.24 8.22
C ASN A 235 20.82 0.27 8.18
N ARG A 236 22.10 0.68 8.18
CA ARG A 236 22.51 2.09 8.09
C ARG A 236 23.83 2.27 7.35
N PRO A 237 24.09 3.41 6.69
CA PRO A 237 25.36 3.63 6.00
C PRO A 237 26.56 3.61 6.95
N ASN A 238 27.70 3.13 6.45
CA ASN A 238 28.99 3.34 7.13
C ASN A 238 29.50 4.75 6.85
N CYS A 239 29.21 5.71 7.75
CA CYS A 239 29.61 7.11 7.55
C CYS A 239 31.11 7.39 7.67
N ALA A 240 31.93 6.42 8.06
CA ALA A 240 33.38 6.54 7.93
C ALA A 240 33.86 6.32 6.48
N SER A 241 33.07 5.62 5.65
CA SER A 241 33.40 5.38 4.24
C SER A 241 32.14 5.15 3.38
N PRO A 242 31.24 6.14 3.26
CA PRO A 242 29.99 5.97 2.52
C PRO A 242 30.22 5.73 1.03
N SER A 243 31.38 6.14 0.49
CA SER A 243 31.76 5.96 -0.91
C SER A 243 32.03 4.50 -1.30
N THR A 244 32.18 3.58 -0.35
CA THR A 244 32.40 2.15 -0.62
C THR A 244 31.11 1.34 -0.58
N ALA A 245 29.98 1.97 -0.28
CA ALA A 245 28.68 1.30 -0.27
C ALA A 245 28.23 0.93 -1.69
N PRO A 246 27.34 -0.06 -1.86
CA PRO A 246 26.69 -0.37 -3.13
C PRO A 246 26.00 0.84 -3.79
N ALA A 247 25.38 1.72 -3.01
CA ALA A 247 24.82 2.98 -3.49
C ALA A 247 25.55 4.17 -2.83
N PRO A 248 26.71 4.61 -3.39
CA PRO A 248 27.54 5.64 -2.78
C PRO A 248 26.83 6.97 -2.54
N TYR A 249 26.03 7.45 -3.51
CA TYR A 249 25.36 8.74 -3.39
C TYR A 249 24.27 8.70 -2.33
N LEU A 250 23.39 7.69 -2.36
CA LEU A 250 22.36 7.50 -1.35
C LEU A 250 22.95 7.28 0.05
N SER A 251 24.06 6.56 0.16
CA SER A 251 24.76 6.36 1.44
C SER A 251 25.36 7.66 1.98
N GLN A 252 25.94 8.49 1.10
CA GLN A 252 26.43 9.82 1.48
C GLN A 252 25.30 10.76 1.89
N LEU A 253 24.17 10.70 1.18
CA LEU A 253 22.97 11.48 1.49
C LEU A 253 22.40 11.07 2.86
N ALA A 254 22.33 9.78 3.14
CA ALA A 254 21.91 9.23 4.42
C ALA A 254 22.84 9.67 5.57
N CYS A 255 24.16 9.63 5.39
CA CYS A 255 25.12 10.14 6.37
C CYS A 255 25.01 11.65 6.62
N SER A 256 24.50 12.41 5.66
CA SER A 256 24.28 13.85 5.79
C SER A 256 22.89 14.19 6.35
N ASN A 257 22.04 13.19 6.57
CA ASN A 257 20.66 13.37 7.02
C ASN A 257 20.27 12.27 8.02
N ILE A 258 19.04 11.74 7.97
CA ILE A 258 18.56 10.73 8.92
C ILE A 258 18.24 9.43 8.19
N THR A 259 18.62 8.30 8.81
CA THR A 259 18.22 6.95 8.38
C THR A 259 17.23 6.35 9.37
N LEU A 260 16.14 5.77 8.87
CA LEU A 260 15.27 4.91 9.68
C LEU A 260 15.81 3.47 9.56
N THR A 261 16.41 2.95 10.64
CA THR A 261 17.13 1.67 10.62
C THR A 261 16.23 0.45 10.84
N ASN A 262 14.97 0.71 11.18
CA ASN A 262 13.93 -0.28 11.45
C ASN A 262 12.67 0.08 10.64
N SER A 263 12.87 0.30 9.33
CA SER A 263 11.81 0.60 8.37
C SER A 263 11.45 -0.63 7.54
N HIS A 264 10.17 -0.85 7.32
CA HIS A 264 9.65 -2.09 6.75
C HIS A 264 8.59 -1.86 5.67
N GLY A 265 8.67 -2.63 4.59
CA GLY A 265 7.54 -2.81 3.68
C GLY A 265 6.41 -3.56 4.38
N LEU A 266 5.20 -3.47 3.86
CA LEU A 266 4.04 -4.11 4.47
C LEU A 266 3.88 -5.57 4.03
N MET A 267 4.23 -5.86 2.78
CA MET A 267 4.09 -7.19 2.20
C MET A 267 4.92 -7.33 0.92
N HIS A 268 4.80 -8.50 0.31
CA HIS A 268 5.16 -8.73 -1.08
C HIS A 268 3.91 -9.16 -1.86
N PRO A 269 3.76 -8.81 -3.16
CA PRO A 269 4.67 -8.03 -4.03
C PRO A 269 4.53 -6.49 -3.89
N SER A 270 5.25 -5.77 -4.75
CA SER A 270 5.40 -4.30 -4.84
C SER A 270 4.10 -3.48 -4.82
N ASP A 271 3.19 -3.67 -5.79
CA ASP A 271 2.02 -2.79 -5.99
C ASP A 271 1.16 -2.57 -4.72
N PRO A 272 0.84 -3.63 -3.94
CA PRO A 272 0.23 -3.49 -2.62
C PRO A 272 0.87 -2.43 -1.71
N ASN A 273 2.20 -2.30 -1.71
CA ASN A 273 2.94 -1.33 -0.90
C ASN A 273 2.76 0.11 -1.40
N TYR A 274 2.79 0.30 -2.73
CA TYR A 274 2.53 1.59 -3.39
C TYR A 274 1.14 2.13 -3.02
N VAL A 275 0.10 1.29 -3.15
CA VAL A 275 -1.28 1.67 -2.81
C VAL A 275 -1.44 1.90 -1.32
N ALA A 276 -0.81 1.06 -0.49
CA ALA A 276 -0.84 1.21 0.96
C ALA A 276 -0.21 2.54 1.43
N LEU A 277 0.92 2.95 0.87
CA LEU A 277 1.52 4.22 1.23
C LEU A 277 0.66 5.39 0.72
N ALA A 278 0.09 5.28 -0.49
CA ALA A 278 -0.73 6.32 -1.08
C ALA A 278 -2.12 6.48 -0.44
N SER A 279 -2.67 5.46 0.22
CA SER A 279 -4.06 5.49 0.70
C SER A 279 -4.31 4.88 2.07
N ALA A 280 -3.25 4.49 2.79
CA ALA A 280 -3.34 3.76 4.04
C ALA A 280 -4.14 2.45 3.95
N GLN A 281 -4.31 1.90 2.76
CA GLN A 281 -4.94 0.60 2.54
C GLN A 281 -4.27 -0.09 1.37
N VAL A 282 -4.17 -1.41 1.45
CA VAL A 282 -3.51 -2.21 0.43
C VAL A 282 -4.26 -2.15 -0.90
N GLY A 283 -5.60 -2.15 -0.87
CA GLY A 283 -6.47 -1.89 -2.04
C GLY A 283 -6.43 -2.92 -3.18
N ILE A 284 -5.34 -3.68 -3.32
CA ILE A 284 -5.07 -4.71 -4.33
C ILE A 284 -4.36 -5.91 -3.70
N GLN A 285 -4.50 -7.09 -4.31
CA GLN A 285 -3.72 -8.28 -3.96
C GLN A 285 -3.09 -8.85 -5.23
N GLY A 286 -1.77 -9.11 -5.17
CA GLY A 286 -0.96 -9.61 -6.28
C GLY A 286 -0.48 -8.53 -7.26
N ASN A 287 0.25 -8.98 -8.30
CA ASN A 287 0.80 -8.18 -9.39
C ASN A 287 -0.07 -8.30 -10.65
N ASN A 288 -0.78 -7.25 -11.03
CA ASN A 288 -1.45 -7.28 -12.33
C ASN A 288 -1.63 -5.89 -12.91
N PHE A 289 -1.00 -5.63 -14.04
CA PHE A 289 -1.20 -4.44 -14.87
C PHE A 289 -2.66 -4.14 -15.21
N SER A 290 -3.54 -5.15 -15.17
CA SER A 290 -4.99 -4.95 -15.29
C SER A 290 -5.61 -4.13 -14.15
N TYR A 291 -4.82 -3.77 -13.11
CA TYR A 291 -5.27 -3.07 -11.92
C TYR A 291 -5.19 -1.55 -11.99
N VAL A 292 -4.64 -0.95 -13.06
CA VAL A 292 -4.89 0.48 -13.32
C VAL A 292 -6.43 0.68 -13.33
N HIS A 293 -6.94 1.64 -12.54
CA HIS A 293 -8.38 1.83 -12.26
C HIS A 293 -9.10 0.75 -11.42
N SER A 294 -8.41 -0.04 -10.61
CA SER A 294 -9.05 -1.12 -9.84
C SER A 294 -9.35 -0.81 -8.38
N VAL A 295 -8.70 0.20 -7.79
CA VAL A 295 -8.81 0.49 -6.36
C VAL A 295 -10.03 1.36 -6.08
N GLY A 296 -10.94 0.78 -5.29
CA GLY A 296 -12.08 1.45 -4.68
C GLY A 296 -13.11 2.02 -5.67
N GLY A 297 -13.94 2.95 -5.18
CA GLY A 297 -14.87 3.76 -5.97
C GLY A 297 -14.27 5.11 -6.36
N THR A 298 -15.03 5.93 -7.07
CA THR A 298 -14.61 7.28 -7.52
C THR A 298 -14.21 8.23 -6.38
N ASN A 299 -14.74 8.01 -5.17
CA ASN A 299 -14.49 8.87 -4.00
C ASN A 299 -13.49 8.25 -2.99
N THR A 300 -12.73 7.24 -3.40
CA THR A 300 -11.76 6.59 -2.51
C THR A 300 -10.65 7.58 -2.16
N LYS A 301 -10.43 7.78 -0.86
CA LYS A 301 -9.40 8.70 -0.37
C LYS A 301 -7.99 8.11 -0.61
N HIS A 302 -7.11 8.99 -1.08
CA HIS A 302 -5.67 8.82 -1.21
C HIS A 302 -4.98 10.14 -0.84
N LEU A 303 -3.67 10.13 -0.55
CA LEU A 303 -2.89 11.29 -0.09
C LEU A 303 -3.09 12.53 -0.97
N GLY A 304 -3.17 12.35 -2.28
CA GLY A 304 -3.52 13.43 -3.22
C GLY A 304 -4.88 14.07 -2.94
N SER A 305 -5.96 13.28 -2.93
CA SER A 305 -7.32 13.79 -2.70
C SER A 305 -7.48 14.51 -1.35
N ILE A 306 -6.89 13.97 -0.27
CA ILE A 306 -6.98 14.62 1.06
C ILE A 306 -6.06 15.85 1.16
N THR A 307 -5.06 15.97 0.30
CA THR A 307 -4.28 17.21 0.15
C THR A 307 -5.16 18.32 -0.44
N GLU A 308 -5.98 18.01 -1.44
CA GLU A 308 -6.94 18.98 -2.01
C GLU A 308 -8.09 19.31 -1.07
N ASP A 309 -8.61 18.33 -0.33
CA ASP A 309 -9.60 18.57 0.72
C ASP A 309 -9.10 19.60 1.76
N ALA A 310 -7.78 19.62 2.00
CA ALA A 310 -7.11 20.59 2.88
C ALA A 310 -6.78 21.93 2.20
N GLY A 311 -7.24 22.15 0.96
CA GLY A 311 -6.95 23.36 0.17
C GLY A 311 -5.50 23.47 -0.30
N LYS A 312 -4.78 22.35 -0.38
CA LYS A 312 -3.39 22.26 -0.80
C LYS A 312 -3.28 21.61 -2.18
N THR A 313 -2.11 21.74 -2.81
CA THR A 313 -1.85 21.19 -4.15
C THR A 313 -1.02 19.91 -4.09
N TRP A 314 -1.26 18.99 -5.03
CA TRP A 314 -0.46 17.78 -5.17
C TRP A 314 -0.23 17.40 -6.62
N LYS A 315 0.88 16.70 -6.89
CA LYS A 315 1.16 16.08 -8.19
C LYS A 315 1.97 14.79 -8.06
N GLY A 316 1.73 13.87 -9.00
CA GLY A 316 2.57 12.70 -9.25
C GLY A 316 3.43 12.92 -10.49
N TYR A 317 4.70 12.55 -10.43
CA TYR A 317 5.63 12.68 -11.55
C TYR A 317 6.37 11.38 -11.84
N ILE A 318 6.56 11.08 -13.11
CA ILE A 318 7.22 9.84 -13.53
C ILE A 318 8.13 10.08 -14.74
N GLU A 319 9.30 9.45 -14.72
CA GLU A 319 10.21 9.45 -15.85
C GLU A 319 9.77 8.45 -16.94
N GLY A 320 10.10 8.73 -18.20
CA GLY A 320 9.90 7.79 -19.31
C GLY A 320 8.71 8.12 -20.21
N THR A 321 7.89 9.10 -19.84
CA THR A 321 6.81 9.63 -20.71
C THR A 321 6.98 11.13 -20.94
N SER A 322 6.41 11.63 -22.04
CA SER A 322 6.23 13.06 -22.35
C SER A 322 4.78 13.52 -22.17
N SER A 323 3.86 12.59 -21.95
CA SER A 323 2.42 12.83 -21.84
C SER A 323 2.00 12.97 -20.39
N SER A 324 1.02 13.85 -20.12
CA SER A 324 0.31 13.85 -18.82
C SER A 324 -0.70 12.71 -18.81
N CYS A 325 -0.87 12.04 -17.67
CA CYS A 325 -1.76 10.87 -17.53
C CYS A 325 -1.53 9.82 -18.63
N ASP A 326 -0.29 9.41 -18.84
CA ASP A 326 0.00 8.30 -19.75
C ASP A 326 -0.43 6.98 -19.08
N LEU A 327 -1.29 6.21 -19.75
CA LEU A 327 -1.77 4.92 -19.25
C LEU A 327 -1.12 3.75 -20.00
N THR A 328 -0.25 4.04 -20.97
CA THR A 328 0.33 3.02 -21.85
C THR A 328 1.73 2.68 -21.38
N ALA A 329 1.90 1.50 -20.79
CA ALA A 329 3.22 0.98 -20.46
C ALA A 329 4.07 0.86 -21.73
N ASN A 330 5.28 1.40 -21.69
CA ASN A 330 6.25 1.32 -22.80
C ASN A 330 7.66 1.41 -22.23
N ALA A 331 8.31 0.25 -22.10
CA ALA A 331 9.61 0.15 -21.45
C ALA A 331 10.60 1.24 -21.93
N PRO A 332 11.22 2.01 -21.02
CA PRO A 332 11.26 1.76 -19.58
C PRO A 332 10.14 2.41 -18.76
N TYR A 333 9.19 3.10 -19.39
CA TYR A 333 8.07 3.73 -18.71
C TYR A 333 7.07 2.70 -18.20
N ASP A 334 6.75 2.82 -16.90
CA ASP A 334 5.77 1.97 -16.24
C ASP A 334 4.73 2.79 -15.46
N PRO A 335 3.46 2.86 -15.89
CA PRO A 335 2.44 3.65 -15.20
C PRO A 335 2.13 3.14 -13.79
N ASP A 336 2.37 1.85 -13.50
CA ASP A 336 2.07 1.23 -12.20
C ASP A 336 2.86 1.85 -11.03
N ASN A 337 4.03 2.42 -11.32
CA ASN A 337 4.92 3.13 -10.41
C ASN A 337 4.31 4.45 -9.87
N LEU A 338 3.21 4.93 -10.47
CA LEU A 338 2.38 6.00 -9.93
C LEU A 338 1.15 5.41 -9.22
N PRO A 339 1.14 5.35 -7.87
CA PRO A 339 0.07 4.67 -7.15
C PRO A 339 -1.31 5.28 -7.41
N PHE A 340 -1.36 6.57 -7.77
CA PHE A 340 -2.59 7.30 -8.00
C PHE A 340 -3.38 6.78 -9.21
N LEU A 341 -2.71 6.13 -10.18
CA LEU A 341 -3.36 5.52 -11.35
C LEU A 341 -4.21 4.29 -10.98
N TYR A 342 -3.96 3.66 -9.83
CA TYR A 342 -4.81 2.57 -9.33
C TYR A 342 -6.20 3.06 -8.92
N PHE A 343 -6.35 4.31 -8.48
CA PHE A 343 -7.61 4.83 -7.95
C PHE A 343 -8.54 5.27 -9.08
N LYS A 344 -9.77 4.77 -9.05
CA LYS A 344 -10.78 5.10 -10.08
C LYS A 344 -11.06 6.58 -10.21
N GLY A 345 -11.13 7.30 -9.07
CA GLY A 345 -11.38 8.74 -9.06
C GLY A 345 -10.32 9.54 -9.82
N VAL A 346 -9.10 9.00 -9.91
CA VAL A 346 -8.03 9.61 -10.69
C VAL A 346 -8.08 9.08 -12.12
N GLY A 347 -7.90 7.78 -12.30
CA GLY A 347 -7.66 7.26 -13.63
C GLY A 347 -8.88 7.28 -14.57
N ASN A 348 -10.11 7.25 -14.04
CA ASN A 348 -11.31 7.35 -14.90
C ASN A 348 -11.70 8.80 -15.22
N ASP A 349 -11.09 9.78 -14.54
CA ASP A 349 -11.26 11.20 -14.84
C ASP A 349 -10.01 11.71 -15.57
N THR A 350 -10.07 11.69 -16.90
CA THR A 350 -8.94 12.09 -17.75
C THR A 350 -8.47 13.51 -17.43
N THR A 351 -9.37 14.45 -17.15
CA THR A 351 -9.00 15.84 -16.88
C THR A 351 -8.29 15.96 -15.54
N TYR A 352 -8.85 15.36 -14.50
CA TYR A 352 -8.23 15.35 -13.18
C TYR A 352 -6.87 14.63 -13.23
N CYS A 353 -6.80 13.44 -13.83
CA CYS A 353 -5.56 12.71 -14.03
C CYS A 353 -4.50 13.54 -14.76
N GLN A 354 -4.86 14.19 -15.88
CA GLN A 354 -3.94 15.05 -16.62
C GLN A 354 -3.48 16.26 -15.82
N ASN A 355 -4.29 16.80 -14.90
CA ASN A 355 -3.90 17.92 -14.05
C ASN A 355 -2.86 17.52 -12.98
N HIS A 356 -2.95 16.31 -12.46
CA HIS A 356 -2.12 15.86 -11.34
C HIS A 356 -0.94 14.96 -11.72
N LEU A 357 -1.08 14.13 -12.75
CA LEU A 357 -0.06 13.14 -13.13
C LEU A 357 0.71 13.59 -14.36
N LYS A 358 1.98 13.90 -14.16
CA LYS A 358 2.81 14.64 -15.11
C LYS A 358 4.11 13.89 -15.46
N PRO A 359 4.70 14.15 -16.63
CA PRO A 359 6.05 13.69 -16.91
C PRO A 359 7.06 14.34 -15.96
N ILE A 360 8.18 13.67 -15.66
CA ILE A 360 9.22 14.16 -14.74
C ILE A 360 9.83 15.51 -15.18
N SER A 361 9.78 15.85 -16.48
CA SER A 361 10.22 17.15 -16.98
C SER A 361 9.40 18.33 -16.42
N GLN A 362 8.12 18.10 -16.11
CA GLN A 362 7.28 19.09 -15.45
C GLN A 362 7.70 19.29 -14.00
N PHE A 363 8.18 18.24 -13.31
CA PHE A 363 8.67 18.36 -11.93
C PHE A 363 9.79 19.39 -11.82
N TRP A 364 10.77 19.32 -12.74
CA TRP A 364 11.89 20.26 -12.79
C TRP A 364 11.47 21.69 -13.11
N THR A 365 10.35 21.86 -13.83
CA THR A 365 9.77 23.18 -14.09
C THR A 365 9.06 23.72 -12.86
N ASP A 366 8.26 22.89 -12.19
CA ASP A 366 7.48 23.26 -11.01
C ASP A 366 8.37 23.62 -9.81
N LEU A 367 9.57 23.01 -9.70
CA LEU A 367 10.57 23.33 -8.68
C LEU A 367 11.25 24.70 -8.83
N ARG A 368 10.97 25.47 -9.89
CA ARG A 368 11.62 26.79 -10.10
C ARG A 368 11.12 27.90 -9.18
N SER A 369 9.97 27.71 -8.53
CA SER A 369 9.38 28.66 -7.57
C SER A 369 8.68 27.93 -6.44
N THR A 370 8.62 28.57 -5.27
CA THR A 370 7.82 28.11 -4.12
C THR A 370 6.32 28.06 -4.45
N SER A 371 5.85 28.96 -5.32
CA SER A 371 4.44 29.04 -5.73
C SER A 371 4.00 27.95 -6.72
N THR A 372 4.94 27.34 -7.44
CA THR A 372 4.66 26.29 -8.43
C THR A 372 4.98 24.90 -7.90
N THR A 373 5.80 24.81 -6.85
CA THR A 373 6.08 23.56 -6.14
C THR A 373 4.81 23.08 -5.42
N PRO A 374 4.28 21.86 -5.70
CA PRO A 374 3.12 21.34 -4.99
C PRO A 374 3.39 21.06 -3.51
N ASN A 375 2.36 21.11 -2.66
CA ASN A 375 2.50 20.77 -1.24
C ASN A 375 2.80 19.28 -1.02
N TYR A 376 2.20 18.40 -1.81
CA TYR A 376 2.51 16.98 -1.80
C TYR A 376 3.00 16.52 -3.18
N VAL A 377 4.15 15.88 -3.21
CA VAL A 377 4.78 15.38 -4.44
C VAL A 377 5.10 13.91 -4.29
N TRP A 378 4.63 13.10 -5.23
CA TRP A 378 5.19 11.77 -5.50
C TRP A 378 6.01 11.87 -6.77
N PHE A 379 7.25 11.43 -6.78
CA PHE A 379 8.03 11.33 -8.00
C PHE A 379 8.76 9.99 -8.05
N VAL A 380 8.84 9.41 -9.24
CA VAL A 380 9.44 8.08 -9.42
C VAL A 380 10.29 8.04 -10.70
N PRO A 381 11.48 7.43 -10.67
CA PRO A 381 12.23 7.13 -11.88
C PRO A 381 11.47 6.13 -12.78
N ASN A 382 11.95 5.91 -14.00
CA ASN A 382 11.44 4.82 -14.82
C ASN A 382 12.03 3.48 -14.37
N SER A 383 11.52 2.37 -14.89
CA SER A 383 11.90 1.02 -14.45
C SER A 383 13.38 0.67 -14.60
N ASN A 384 14.15 1.37 -15.46
CA ASN A 384 15.61 1.20 -15.54
C ASN A 384 16.34 1.82 -14.34
N ASN A 385 15.72 2.79 -13.68
CA ASN A 385 16.29 3.64 -12.66
C ASN A 385 15.66 3.43 -11.27
N THR A 386 14.52 2.73 -11.16
CA THR A 386 13.92 2.34 -9.86
C THR A 386 14.74 1.32 -9.09
N MET A 387 15.78 0.76 -9.73
CA MET A 387 16.59 -0.38 -9.28
C MET A 387 15.90 -1.75 -9.42
N HIS A 388 14.66 -1.84 -9.91
CA HIS A 388 13.98 -3.13 -10.14
C HIS A 388 14.58 -3.90 -11.32
N ASN A 389 14.68 -3.23 -12.47
CA ASN A 389 15.09 -3.90 -13.72
C ASN A 389 16.60 -3.84 -13.96
N ASN A 390 17.06 -4.66 -14.92
CA ASN A 390 18.44 -4.68 -15.41
C ASN A 390 19.50 -5.00 -14.34
N CYS A 391 19.18 -5.84 -13.36
CA CYS A 391 20.12 -6.32 -12.33
C CYS A 391 21.12 -7.39 -12.83
N SER A 392 21.36 -7.51 -14.13
CA SER A 392 22.35 -8.44 -14.71
C SER A 392 23.66 -7.69 -15.00
N PRO A 393 24.85 -8.27 -14.77
CA PRO A 393 25.11 -9.63 -14.28
C PRO A 393 24.92 -9.81 -12.76
N ASN A 394 24.72 -8.72 -12.01
CA ASN A 394 24.45 -8.79 -10.58
C ASN A 394 23.69 -7.54 -10.11
N ILE A 395 23.18 -7.59 -8.88
CA ILE A 395 22.38 -6.53 -8.28
C ILE A 395 23.05 -5.15 -8.30
N GLN A 396 24.39 -5.09 -8.28
CA GLN A 396 25.11 -3.83 -8.33
C GLN A 396 24.80 -3.05 -9.61
N THR A 397 24.45 -3.71 -10.74
CA THR A 397 24.11 -3.03 -11.99
C THR A 397 22.89 -2.11 -11.81
N CYS A 398 21.79 -2.65 -11.28
CA CYS A 398 20.55 -1.90 -11.12
C CYS A 398 20.62 -0.92 -9.94
N VAL A 399 21.31 -1.28 -8.85
CA VAL A 399 21.59 -0.36 -7.74
C VAL A 399 22.42 0.83 -8.21
N SER A 400 23.45 0.61 -9.03
CA SER A 400 24.26 1.71 -9.58
C SER A 400 23.46 2.60 -10.53
N ALA A 401 22.54 2.02 -11.32
CA ALA A 401 21.68 2.79 -12.22
C ALA A 401 20.78 3.76 -11.43
N GLY A 402 20.09 3.25 -10.41
CA GLY A 402 19.26 4.10 -9.54
C GLY A 402 20.07 5.10 -8.73
N ASP A 403 21.22 4.72 -8.17
CA ASP A 403 22.08 5.64 -7.41
C ASP A 403 22.59 6.79 -8.30
N ASN A 404 22.98 6.49 -9.54
CA ASN A 404 23.38 7.51 -10.53
C ASN A 404 22.21 8.41 -10.92
N TRP A 405 21.01 7.86 -11.10
CA TRP A 405 19.83 8.67 -11.37
C TRP A 405 19.55 9.63 -10.21
N MET A 406 19.59 9.14 -8.97
CA MET A 406 19.40 9.96 -7.78
C MET A 406 20.47 11.05 -7.67
N LYS A 407 21.73 10.70 -7.92
CA LYS A 407 22.87 11.64 -7.95
C LYS A 407 22.68 12.77 -8.96
N ASN A 408 22.12 12.48 -10.13
CA ASN A 408 21.96 13.46 -11.20
C ASN A 408 20.71 14.34 -11.01
N ASN A 409 19.67 13.82 -10.34
CA ASN A 409 18.37 14.49 -10.27
C ASN A 409 18.07 15.15 -8.92
N LEU A 410 18.40 14.50 -7.79
CA LEU A 410 18.11 15.05 -6.46
C LEU A 410 18.75 16.41 -6.19
N PRO A 411 19.96 16.75 -6.69
CA PRO A 411 20.49 18.09 -6.52
C PRO A 411 19.56 19.18 -7.05
N THR A 412 18.75 18.93 -8.08
CA THR A 412 17.75 19.91 -8.57
C THR A 412 16.67 20.18 -7.53
N LEU A 413 16.11 19.13 -6.92
CA LEU A 413 15.13 19.23 -5.83
C LEU A 413 15.74 19.92 -4.60
N LEU A 414 16.88 19.43 -4.13
CA LEU A 414 17.53 19.93 -2.92
C LEU A 414 18.03 21.38 -3.09
N ASN A 415 18.24 21.82 -4.32
CA ASN A 415 18.59 23.21 -4.62
C ASN A 415 17.40 24.13 -4.97
N SER A 416 16.18 23.61 -5.00
CA SER A 416 14.98 24.40 -5.32
C SER A 416 14.70 25.48 -4.25
N PRO A 417 13.98 26.57 -4.60
CA PRO A 417 13.54 27.57 -3.62
C PRO A 417 12.77 26.94 -2.46
N ALA A 418 11.81 26.03 -2.73
CA ALA A 418 11.03 25.36 -1.70
C ALA A 418 11.90 24.62 -0.68
N PHE A 419 12.92 23.89 -1.13
CA PHE A 419 13.79 23.13 -0.22
C PHE A 419 14.77 24.02 0.57
N LYS A 420 15.18 25.16 0.00
CA LYS A 420 16.12 26.09 0.64
C LYS A 420 15.45 27.09 1.58
N THR A 421 14.21 27.50 1.31
CA THR A 421 13.57 28.65 1.98
C THR A 421 12.27 28.30 2.71
N GLN A 422 11.72 27.12 2.50
CA GLN A 422 10.50 26.64 3.15
C GLN A 422 10.76 25.33 3.90
N LYS A 423 9.81 24.94 4.76
CA LYS A 423 9.88 23.67 5.49
C LYS A 423 9.52 22.53 4.54
N SER A 424 10.55 21.87 4.02
CA SER A 424 10.41 20.82 3.02
C SER A 424 11.02 19.51 3.52
N LEU A 425 10.32 18.41 3.28
CA LEU A 425 10.75 17.06 3.61
C LEU A 425 10.85 16.22 2.34
N LEU A 426 11.95 15.51 2.15
CA LEU A 426 12.10 14.45 1.17
C LEU A 426 12.21 13.11 1.89
N ILE A 427 11.32 12.19 1.55
CA ILE A 427 11.30 10.80 2.00
C ILE A 427 11.72 9.94 0.81
N ILE A 428 12.84 9.22 0.96
CA ILE A 428 13.33 8.23 0.00
C ILE A 428 13.13 6.86 0.65
N THR A 429 12.32 6.01 0.06
CA THR A 429 12.07 4.66 0.58
C THR A 429 11.97 3.63 -0.53
N TRP A 430 11.92 2.36 -0.17
CA TRP A 430 11.64 1.27 -1.08
C TRP A 430 10.27 0.66 -0.77
N ASP A 431 9.66 0.04 -1.77
CA ASP A 431 8.40 -0.70 -1.64
C ASP A 431 8.55 -1.93 -0.73
N GLU A 432 9.57 -2.75 -0.98
CA GLU A 432 9.82 -4.04 -0.34
C GLU A 432 11.28 -4.51 -0.46
N ASP A 433 11.61 -5.52 0.33
CA ASP A 433 12.91 -6.19 0.32
C ASP A 433 13.00 -7.23 -0.81
N ARG A 434 14.16 -7.36 -1.45
CA ARG A 434 14.30 -8.27 -2.60
C ARG A 434 14.32 -9.75 -2.25
N TYR A 435 14.55 -10.07 -0.98
CA TYR A 435 14.76 -11.42 -0.49
C TYR A 435 13.45 -12.06 -0.02
N TRP A 436 12.32 -11.37 -0.20
CA TRP A 436 10.99 -11.86 0.14
C TRP A 436 10.91 -12.30 1.60
N THR A 437 11.62 -11.58 2.48
CA THR A 437 11.60 -11.90 3.89
C THR A 437 10.27 -11.46 4.49
N SER A 438 9.79 -12.22 5.48
CA SER A 438 8.59 -11.86 6.23
C SER A 438 8.76 -10.57 7.03
N ALA A 439 10.01 -10.24 7.41
CA ALA A 439 10.32 -8.98 8.07
C ALA A 439 10.24 -7.79 7.11
N ASN A 440 10.48 -7.99 5.82
CA ASN A 440 10.42 -6.96 4.79
C ASN A 440 11.22 -5.67 5.10
N PRO A 441 12.50 -5.74 5.54
CA PRO A 441 13.25 -4.54 5.87
C PRO A 441 13.59 -3.76 4.60
N ILE A 442 13.32 -2.46 4.62
CA ILE A 442 13.57 -1.54 3.51
C ILE A 442 14.50 -0.40 3.94
N PRO A 443 15.35 0.13 3.05
CA PRO A 443 16.04 1.37 3.33
C PRO A 443 15.03 2.52 3.40
N THR A 444 15.21 3.45 4.34
CA THR A 444 14.47 4.72 4.33
C THR A 444 15.37 5.85 4.78
N ILE A 445 15.51 6.86 3.91
CA ILE A 445 16.34 8.04 4.12
C ILE A 445 15.41 9.25 4.20
N ILE A 446 15.56 10.02 5.28
CA ILE A 446 14.80 11.25 5.49
C ILE A 446 15.73 12.43 5.32
N VAL A 447 15.41 13.32 4.39
CA VAL A 447 16.15 14.54 4.07
C VAL A 447 15.24 15.74 4.35
N GLY A 448 15.74 16.71 5.10
CA GLY A 448 14.95 17.88 5.48
C GLY A 448 15.59 19.17 5.01
N SER A 449 14.77 20.20 4.79
CA SER A 449 15.24 21.58 4.63
C SER A 449 16.08 22.00 5.84
N PRO A 450 16.93 23.05 5.73
CA PRO A 450 17.79 23.49 6.82
C PRO A 450 17.05 23.63 8.16
N ASN A 451 17.62 23.07 9.23
CA ASN A 451 17.09 23.06 10.60
C ASN A 451 15.78 22.30 10.82
N LEU A 452 15.29 21.52 9.85
CA LEU A 452 14.06 20.73 10.04
C LEU A 452 14.27 19.48 10.89
N LEU A 453 15.42 18.83 10.72
CA LEU A 453 15.74 17.53 11.31
C LEU A 453 16.79 17.66 12.42
N LYS A 454 16.87 16.62 13.27
CA LYS A 454 17.98 16.42 14.21
C LYS A 454 19.32 16.33 13.47
N ALA A 455 20.40 16.32 14.26
CA ALA A 455 21.78 16.32 13.76
C ALA A 455 21.99 15.30 12.61
N ALA A 456 22.71 15.74 11.57
CA ALA A 456 23.08 14.91 10.43
C ALA A 456 23.78 13.62 10.88
N GLY A 457 23.48 12.51 10.20
CA GLY A 457 23.96 11.16 10.51
C GLY A 457 23.24 10.49 11.68
N SER A 458 22.23 11.14 12.28
CA SER A 458 21.38 10.51 13.30
C SER A 458 20.52 9.40 12.70
N THR A 459 20.14 8.44 13.53
CA THR A 459 19.27 7.34 13.14
C THR A 459 18.04 7.28 14.04
N SER A 460 16.91 6.85 13.48
CA SER A 460 15.80 6.34 14.28
C SER A 460 15.76 4.82 14.17
N ASN A 461 15.72 4.15 15.33
CA ASN A 461 15.49 2.71 15.42
C ASN A 461 14.04 2.38 15.83
N THR A 462 13.17 3.39 15.84
CA THR A 462 11.73 3.18 16.00
C THR A 462 11.24 2.39 14.79
N TYR A 463 10.35 1.43 15.04
CA TYR A 463 9.72 0.70 13.94
C TYR A 463 8.82 1.62 13.13
N TYR A 464 9.01 1.60 11.83
CA TYR A 464 8.15 2.27 10.88
C TYR A 464 7.83 1.35 9.71
N ASN A 465 6.61 1.43 9.21
CA ASN A 465 6.20 0.87 7.94
C ASN A 465 5.53 1.94 7.07
N HIS A 466 5.02 1.55 5.91
CA HIS A 466 4.37 2.47 4.97
C HIS A 466 3.21 3.26 5.59
N TYR A 467 2.44 2.69 6.53
CA TYR A 467 1.38 3.43 7.21
C TYR A 467 1.91 4.51 8.15
N ASN A 468 3.07 4.29 8.79
CA ASN A 468 3.73 5.33 9.58
C ASN A 468 4.23 6.48 8.70
N VAL A 469 4.70 6.17 7.48
CA VAL A 469 5.06 7.19 6.48
C VAL A 469 3.82 7.97 6.06
N THR A 470 2.73 7.32 5.65
CA THR A 470 1.46 7.97 5.31
C THR A 470 0.99 8.90 6.43
N ARG A 471 0.96 8.39 7.66
CA ARG A 471 0.62 9.15 8.87
C ARG A 471 1.49 10.40 9.06
N THR A 472 2.78 10.30 8.73
CA THR A 472 3.72 11.43 8.82
C THR A 472 3.39 12.50 7.79
N VAL A 473 3.05 12.12 6.55
CA VAL A 473 2.64 13.06 5.49
C VAL A 473 1.36 13.80 5.91
N GLU A 474 0.38 13.07 6.44
CA GLU A 474 -0.87 13.65 6.93
C GLU A 474 -0.64 14.68 8.03
N ASP A 475 0.13 14.32 9.07
CA ASP A 475 0.39 15.23 10.19
C ASP A 475 1.23 16.44 9.73
N ALA A 476 2.20 16.23 8.82
CA ALA A 476 3.05 17.30 8.28
C ALA A 476 2.27 18.33 7.46
N LEU A 477 1.30 17.88 6.66
CA LEU A 477 0.52 18.75 5.78
C LEU A 477 -0.84 19.14 6.38
N GLY A 478 -1.18 18.67 7.59
CA GLY A 478 -2.45 18.97 8.25
C GLY A 478 -3.65 18.32 7.56
N LEU A 479 -3.50 17.08 7.10
CA LEU A 479 -4.50 16.33 6.35
C LEU A 479 -5.37 15.47 7.28
N THR A 480 -6.57 15.12 6.80
CA THR A 480 -7.44 14.14 7.45
C THR A 480 -6.95 12.71 7.26
N ARG A 481 -7.30 11.81 8.18
CA ARG A 481 -7.00 10.38 8.05
C ARG A 481 -7.94 9.70 7.07
N MET A 482 -7.41 8.77 6.29
CA MET A 482 -8.15 8.06 5.24
C MET A 482 -8.80 6.78 5.77
N THR A 483 -8.11 6.06 6.66
CA THR A 483 -8.54 4.73 7.10
C THR A 483 -8.33 4.53 8.60
N ALA A 484 -8.50 3.30 9.06
CA ALA A 484 -8.05 2.93 10.39
C ALA A 484 -6.51 2.81 10.44
N ASN A 485 -5.83 2.35 9.38
CA ASN A 485 -4.40 2.00 9.47
C ASN A 485 -3.50 3.22 9.77
N ASP A 486 -3.73 4.32 9.07
CA ASP A 486 -3.10 5.63 9.27
C ASP A 486 -3.62 6.39 10.50
N ALA A 487 -4.93 6.36 10.79
CA ALA A 487 -5.48 6.93 12.02
C ALA A 487 -4.75 6.42 13.27
N ASN A 488 -4.33 5.18 13.17
CA ASN A 488 -3.79 4.37 14.24
C ASN A 488 -2.27 4.23 14.24
N ALA A 489 -1.62 4.44 13.10
CA ALA A 489 -0.18 4.50 13.03
C ALA A 489 0.37 5.67 13.84
N ILE A 490 1.55 5.50 14.43
CA ILE A 490 2.33 6.62 14.96
C ILE A 490 3.10 7.29 13.82
N PRO A 491 3.15 8.63 13.73
CA PRO A 491 4.00 9.29 12.73
C PRO A 491 5.47 9.03 13.08
N ILE A 492 6.36 9.27 12.12
CA ILE A 492 7.78 9.39 12.37
C ILE A 492 7.98 10.63 13.23
N TYR A 493 8.16 10.45 14.54
CA TYR A 493 8.06 11.54 15.52
C TYR A 493 9.41 11.92 16.14
N ASP A 494 10.43 11.09 15.97
CA ASP A 494 11.69 11.14 16.70
C ASP A 494 12.87 11.67 15.87
N ILE A 495 12.60 12.26 14.70
CA ILE A 495 13.61 12.76 13.76
C ILE A 495 13.70 14.28 13.69
N TRP A 496 12.71 14.99 14.24
CA TRP A 496 12.55 16.45 14.09
C TRP A 496 13.46 17.23 15.04
N ALA A 497 13.97 18.37 14.57
CA ALA A 497 14.63 19.33 15.43
C ALA A 497 13.68 19.84 16.52
N SER A 498 14.23 20.13 17.70
CA SER A 498 13.47 20.62 18.87
C SER A 498 12.95 22.04 18.70
#